data_AF-A0A091HHP9-F1
#
_entry.id   AF-A0A091HHP9-F1
#
_cell.length_a   1.000
_cell.length_b   1.000
_cell.length_c   1.000
_cell.angle_alpha   90.00
_cell.angle_beta   90.00
_cell.angle_gamma   90.00
#
_symmetry.space_group_name_H-M   'P 1'
#
loop_
_entity.id
_entity.type
_entity.pdbx_description
1 polymer ?
#
loop_
_entity_poly.entity_id
_entity_poly.type
_entity_poly.pdbx_seq_one_letter_code
_entity_poly.pdbx_strand_id
1 'polypeptide(L)'
;TQLWLITHYHENGSLYDYLQRTTLDVETCLGLACSVICGLVHLHVEIFGTQGKPAIAHRDLKSRNILVKSNRQCCIADLGLAVMHSQGSDYLDIGNNPRVGTKR
;
A
#
# COMPACT_ATOMS: atom_id res chain seq x y z
N THR A 1 -27.33 7.75 -4.84
CA THR A 1 -26.73 7.41 -3.53
C THR A 1 -25.23 7.65 -3.61
N GLN A 2 -24.59 8.09 -2.53
CA GLN A 2 -23.14 8.30 -2.50
C GLN A 2 -22.48 7.18 -1.70
N LEU A 3 -21.31 6.70 -2.15
CA LEU A 3 -20.49 5.73 -1.43
C LEU A 3 -19.22 6.45 -0.94
N TRP A 4 -18.94 6.34 0.35
CA TRP A 4 -17.84 7.04 1.01
C TRP A 4 -16.86 6.03 1.61
N LEU A 5 -15.57 6.29 1.45
CA LEU A 5 -14.49 5.60 2.15
C LEU A 5 -13.74 6.61 3.01
N ILE A 6 -13.76 6.41 4.33
CA ILE A 6 -13.15 7.33 5.31
C ILE A 6 -11.89 6.66 5.85
N THR A 7 -10.74 7.33 5.73
CA THR A 7 -9.43 6.85 6.21
C THR A 7 -8.73 7.92 7.05
N HIS A 8 -7.67 7.54 7.75
CA HIS A 8 -6.82 8.52 8.43
C HIS A 8 -6.24 9.54 7.44
N TYR A 9 -6.18 10.80 7.89
CA TYR A 9 -5.52 11.88 7.17
C TYR A 9 -4.03 11.95 7.52
N HIS A 10 -3.19 12.17 6.51
CA HIS A 10 -1.75 12.33 6.67
C HIS A 10 -1.30 13.63 6.00
N GLU A 11 -0.92 14.61 6.81
CA GLU A 11 -0.63 16.00 6.40
C GLU A 11 0.53 16.14 5.42
N ASN A 12 1.52 15.22 5.48
CA ASN A 12 2.66 15.22 4.57
C ASN A 12 2.28 14.78 3.15
N GLY A 13 1.05 14.26 2.95
CA GLY A 13 0.52 13.83 1.67
C GLY A 13 1.18 12.57 1.15
N SER A 14 1.20 12.41 -0.18
CA SER A 14 1.85 11.27 -0.81
C SER A 14 3.38 11.38 -0.78
N LEU A 15 4.08 10.26 -0.89
CA LEU A 15 5.53 10.22 -1.02
C LEU A 15 5.99 10.99 -2.26
N TYR A 16 5.20 10.99 -3.34
CA TYR A 16 5.45 11.85 -4.50
C TYR A 16 5.50 13.33 -4.08
N ASP A 17 4.48 13.81 -3.36
CA ASP A 17 4.39 15.21 -2.96
C ASP A 17 5.47 15.57 -1.94
N TYR A 18 5.79 14.66 -1.03
CA TYR A 18 6.80 14.85 0.00
C TYR A 18 8.20 15.00 -0.60
N LEU A 19 8.57 14.16 -1.57
CA LEU A 19 9.89 14.20 -2.23
C LEU A 19 10.10 15.44 -3.11
N GLN A 20 9.03 16.11 -3.54
CA GLN A 20 9.13 17.37 -4.29
C GLN A 20 9.44 18.57 -3.38
N ARG A 21 9.09 18.49 -2.09
CA ARG A 21 9.26 19.58 -1.12
C ARG A 21 10.46 19.40 -0.20
N THR A 22 10.93 18.17 -0.04
CA THR A 22 11.88 17.79 1.00
C THR A 22 13.06 17.02 0.41
N THR A 23 14.27 17.51 0.64
CA THR A 23 15.51 16.73 0.41
C THR A 23 15.75 15.81 1.61
N LEU A 24 16.18 14.57 1.34
CA LEU A 24 16.39 13.57 2.39
C LEU A 24 17.87 13.35 2.66
N ASP A 25 18.21 13.19 3.94
CA ASP A 25 19.44 12.52 4.32
C ASP A 25 19.31 11.00 4.18
N VAL A 26 20.44 10.30 4.29
CA VAL A 26 20.49 8.84 4.11
C VAL A 26 19.62 8.12 5.14
N GLU A 27 19.64 8.57 6.40
CA GLU A 27 18.87 7.97 7.48
C GLU A 27 17.36 8.05 7.23
N THR A 28 16.85 9.24 6.88
CA THR A 28 15.42 9.42 6.59
C THR A 28 15.02 8.64 5.34
N CYS A 29 15.87 8.63 4.31
CA CYS A 29 15.63 7.85 3.10
C CYS A 29 15.46 6.35 3.40
N LEU A 30 16.36 5.79 4.22
CA LEU A 30 16.28 4.40 4.66
C LEU A 30 15.04 4.14 5.53
N GLY A 31 14.68 5.06 6.43
CA GLY A 31 13.47 4.94 7.25
C GLY A 31 12.17 4.90 6.43
N LEU A 32 12.06 5.78 5.43
CA LEU A 32 10.93 5.79 4.51
C LEU A 32 10.89 4.50 3.67
N ALA A 33 12.01 4.08 3.09
CA ALA A 33 12.09 2.86 2.29
C ALA A 33 11.74 1.61 3.13
N CYS A 34 12.31 1.49 4.33
CA CYS A 34 12.07 0.39 5.25
C CYS A 34 10.59 0.29 5.61
N SER A 35 9.95 1.41 5.98
CA SER A 35 8.52 1.39 6.33
C SER A 35 7.60 1.04 5.14
N VAL A 36 7.94 1.44 3.91
CA VAL A 36 7.22 0.97 2.70
C VAL A 36 7.38 -0.54 2.52
N ILE A 37 8.60 -1.05 2.63
CA ILE A 37 8.89 -2.48 2.46
C ILE A 37 8.16 -3.30 3.53
N CYS A 38 8.18 -2.88 4.80
CA CYS A 38 7.42 -3.55 5.86
C CYS A 38 5.92 -3.62 5.55
N GLY A 39 5.33 -2.53 5.04
CA GLY A 39 3.94 -2.52 4.59
C GLY A 39 3.69 -3.50 3.43
N LEU A 40 4.61 -3.55 2.46
CA LEU A 40 4.49 -4.44 1.30
C LEU A 40 4.64 -5.92 1.69
N VAL A 41 5.60 -6.24 2.56
CA VAL A 41 5.76 -7.58 3.14
C VAL A 41 4.50 -7.98 3.89
N HIS A 42 3.92 -7.09 4.68
CA HIS A 42 2.65 -7.35 5.36
C HIS A 42 1.52 -7.66 4.37
N LEU A 43 1.42 -6.94 3.25
CA LEU A 43 0.44 -7.25 2.21
C LEU A 43 0.69 -8.64 1.60
N HIS A 44 1.94 -8.92 1.20
CA HIS A 44 2.29 -10.12 0.43
C HIS A 44 2.28 -11.42 1.25
N VAL A 45 2.59 -11.38 2.53
CA VAL A 45 2.68 -12.59 3.37
C VAL A 45 1.29 -13.06 3.77
N GLU A 46 0.95 -14.31 3.48
CA GLU A 46 -0.25 -14.96 4.00
C GLU A 46 -0.08 -15.24 5.50
N ILE A 47 -1.09 -14.93 6.30
CA ILE A 47 -1.13 -15.18 7.73
C ILE A 47 -2.15 -16.29 7.97
N PHE A 48 -1.72 -17.40 8.57
CA PHE A 48 -2.56 -18.54 8.87
C PHE A 48 -3.22 -18.41 10.26
N GLY A 49 -4.40 -19.02 10.43
CA GLY A 49 -5.13 -19.06 11.70
C GLY A 49 -6.58 -18.58 11.59
N THR A 50 -7.28 -18.49 12.72
CA THR A 50 -8.71 -18.11 12.79
C THR A 50 -8.98 -16.67 12.36
N GLN A 51 -7.98 -15.79 12.47
CA GLN A 51 -7.98 -14.42 11.94
C GLN A 51 -6.92 -14.27 10.85
N GLY A 52 -6.86 -15.27 9.96
CA GLY A 52 -5.90 -15.29 8.87
C GLY A 52 -6.09 -14.13 7.89
N LYS A 53 -5.05 -13.88 7.10
CA LYS A 53 -5.03 -12.86 6.05
C LYS A 53 -4.49 -13.51 4.77
N PRO A 54 -5.20 -13.45 3.64
CA PRO A 54 -4.66 -13.93 2.36
C PRO A 54 -3.41 -13.11 1.98
N ALA A 55 -2.57 -13.64 1.11
CA ALA A 55 -1.56 -12.84 0.42
C ALA A 55 -2.27 -11.80 -0.48
N ILE A 56 -1.83 -10.54 -0.45
CA ILE A 56 -2.46 -9.43 -1.18
C ILE A 56 -1.43 -8.80 -2.10
N ALA A 57 -1.69 -8.74 -3.40
CA ALA A 57 -0.86 -8.00 -4.35
C ALA A 57 -1.50 -6.65 -4.68
N HIS A 58 -0.77 -5.55 -4.48
CA HIS A 58 -1.31 -4.18 -4.61
C HIS A 58 -1.72 -3.78 -6.05
N ARG A 59 -0.97 -4.23 -7.06
CA ARG A 59 -1.15 -3.96 -8.51
C ARG A 59 -1.06 -2.51 -8.99
N ASP A 60 -1.10 -1.51 -8.11
CA ASP A 60 -0.86 -0.10 -8.47
C ASP A 60 0.11 0.62 -7.52
N LEU A 61 1.22 -0.04 -7.17
CA LEU A 61 2.20 0.53 -6.26
C LEU A 61 3.02 1.62 -6.98
N LYS A 62 2.95 2.84 -6.47
CA LYS A 62 3.63 4.03 -6.98
C LYS A 62 3.74 5.07 -5.85
N SER A 63 4.63 6.05 -5.99
CA SER A 63 4.86 7.07 -4.94
C SER A 63 3.63 7.91 -4.59
N ARG A 64 2.66 8.05 -5.51
CA ARG A 64 1.37 8.70 -5.24
C ARG A 64 0.43 7.87 -4.34
N ASN A 65 0.61 6.55 -4.32
CA ASN A 65 -0.19 5.61 -3.51
C ASN A 65 0.54 5.18 -2.24
N ILE A 66 1.56 5.93 -1.84
CA ILE A 66 2.25 5.79 -0.57
C ILE A 66 2.08 7.12 0.16
N LEU A 67 1.59 7.11 1.39
CA LEU A 67 1.43 8.30 2.22
C LEU A 67 2.56 8.39 3.23
N VAL A 68 3.02 9.61 3.50
CA VAL A 68 4.02 9.90 4.54
C VAL A 68 3.29 10.36 5.80
N LYS A 69 3.56 9.72 6.93
CA LYS A 69 2.98 10.05 8.23
C LYS A 69 3.77 11.18 8.91
N SER A 70 3.20 11.78 9.95
CA SER A 70 3.87 12.83 10.75
C SER A 70 5.15 12.32 11.45
N ASN A 71 5.20 11.03 11.79
CA ASN A 71 6.37 10.38 12.38
C ASN A 71 7.44 9.93 11.36
N ARG A 72 7.38 10.42 10.11
CA ARG A 72 8.30 10.07 9.01
C ARG A 72 8.35 8.57 8.65
N GLN A 73 7.27 7.84 8.92
CA GLN A 73 7.04 6.50 8.36
C GLN A 73 6.04 6.57 7.20
N CYS A 74 6.05 5.55 6.35
CA CYS A 74 5.10 5.42 5.25
C CYS A 74 3.94 4.47 5.58
N CYS A 75 2.83 4.64 4.90
CA CYS A 75 1.81 3.60 4.72
C CYS A 75 1.39 3.51 3.25
N ILE A 76 0.98 2.32 2.83
CA ILE A 76 0.48 2.05 1.48
C ILE A 76 -1.03 2.38 1.46
N ALA A 77 -1.47 3.06 0.41
CA ALA A 77 -2.85 3.50 0.20
C ALA A 77 -3.37 3.05 -1.17
N ASP A 78 -4.67 3.20 -1.41
CA ASP A 78 -5.33 2.87 -2.68
C ASP A 78 -5.22 1.39 -3.09
N LEU A 79 -5.90 0.54 -2.33
CA LEU A 79 -6.02 -0.91 -2.58
C LEU A 79 -7.13 -1.26 -3.57
N GLY A 80 -7.66 -0.29 -4.33
CA GLY A 80 -8.82 -0.49 -5.20
C GLY A 80 -8.60 -1.46 -6.36
N LEU A 81 -7.34 -1.76 -6.70
CA LEU A 81 -6.95 -2.73 -7.72
C LEU A 81 -6.30 -4.00 -7.14
N ALA A 82 -6.26 -4.14 -5.81
CA ALA A 82 -5.57 -5.26 -5.16
C ALA A 82 -6.24 -6.60 -5.47
N VAL A 83 -5.44 -7.67 -5.44
CA VAL A 83 -5.91 -9.07 -5.61
C VAL A 83 -5.45 -9.91 -4.43
N MET A 84 -6.18 -10.97 -4.14
CA MET A 84 -5.92 -11.83 -2.98
C MET A 84 -5.67 -13.26 -3.41
N HIS A 85 -4.78 -13.94 -2.68
CA HIS A 85 -4.46 -15.34 -2.85
C HIS A 85 -4.43 -16.06 -1.50
N SER A 86 -5.09 -17.21 -1.42
CA SER A 86 -5.09 -18.09 -0.24
C SER A 86 -4.52 -19.45 -0.61
N GLN A 87 -3.33 -19.79 -0.09
CA GLN A 87 -2.67 -21.07 -0.39
C GLN A 87 -3.47 -22.26 0.12
N GLY A 88 -4.11 -22.14 1.28
CA GLY A 88 -4.84 -23.26 1.91
C GLY A 88 -6.02 -23.79 1.08
N SER A 89 -6.58 -22.98 0.19
CA SER A 89 -7.71 -23.34 -0.68
C SER A 89 -7.40 -23.19 -2.17
N ASP A 90 -6.14 -22.87 -2.52
CA ASP A 90 -5.69 -22.49 -3.88
C ASP A 90 -6.64 -21.49 -4.57
N TYR A 91 -7.11 -20.51 -3.79
CA TYR A 91 -8.12 -19.55 -4.23
C TYR A 91 -7.47 -18.23 -4.61
N LEU A 92 -7.80 -17.74 -5.81
CA LEU A 92 -7.35 -16.47 -6.36
C LEU A 92 -8.55 -15.55 -6.58
N ASP A 93 -8.63 -14.45 -5.83
CA ASP A 93 -9.59 -13.38 -6.04
C ASP A 93 -8.95 -12.27 -6.88
N ILE A 94 -9.28 -12.25 -8.16
CA ILE A 94 -8.78 -11.25 -9.12
C ILE A 94 -9.75 -10.05 -9.21
N GLY A 95 -10.93 -10.14 -8.60
CA GLY A 95 -12.02 -9.19 -8.75
C GLY A 95 -12.55 -9.08 -10.19
N ASN A 96 -13.67 -8.36 -10.37
CA ASN A 96 -14.25 -8.08 -11.70
C ASN A 96 -13.63 -6.84 -12.38
N ASN A 97 -12.36 -6.53 -12.11
CA ASN A 97 -11.70 -5.33 -12.65
C ASN A 97 -10.48 -5.70 -13.51
N PRO A 98 -10.60 -5.65 -14.85
CA PRO A 98 -9.50 -5.97 -15.75
C PRO A 98 -8.39 -4.91 -15.73
N ARG A 99 -8.60 -3.76 -15.08
CA ARG A 99 -7.61 -2.69 -15.03
C ARG A 99 -6.45 -3.06 -14.09
N VAL A 100 -5.23 -2.87 -14.59
CA VAL A 100 -3.98 -3.00 -13.82
C VAL A 100 -3.18 -1.72 -13.92
N GLY A 101 -2.64 -1.28 -12.79
CA GLY A 101 -1.78 -0.11 -12.72
C GLY A 101 -2.42 1.20 -13.20
N THR A 102 -1.57 2.20 -13.36
CA THR A 102 -1.92 3.51 -13.91
C THR A 102 -1.39 3.64 -15.33
N LYS A 103 -2.17 4.22 -16.25
CA LYS A 103 -1.64 4.63 -17.57
C LYS A 103 -0.50 5.63 -17.35
N ARG A 104 0.67 5.36 -17.92
CA ARG A 104 1.84 6.24 -17.87
C ARG A 104 1.84 7.19 -19.05
#